data_AF-A0A3M1LJ37-F1
#
_entry.id   AF-A0A3M1LJ37-F1
#
_cell.length_a   1.000
_cell.length_b   1.000
_cell.length_c   1.000
_cell.angle_alpha   90.00
_cell.angle_beta   90.00
_cell.angle_gamma   90.00
#
_symmetry.space_group_name_H-M   'P 1'
#
loop_
_entity.id
_entity.type
_entity.pdbx_description
1 polymer ?
#
loop_
_entity_poly.entity_id
_entity_poly.type
_entity_poly.pdbx_seq_one_letter_code
_entity_poly.pdbx_strand_id
1 'polypeptide(L)'
;MFDRQQDRQPYVTVGTTSPIYIPRGPEAKAVRPGESYFVVRIKGAQAAFSGPLWEKARRLIVTSQVSLNHPLLGPEPLQAIQRSREVHKGRAEQLGLSPNLINLVPATMDHVSISLEFIVDKENRLAALGGLINDDAFITAISLAPGAAAAARTIGTLADKILQTFLEPEERQPILAFSGDFNIATGDLQDGYYVILGTRDERNPLPRPLPTLEVQDGDLLADGQPVTQWSYVILDVRCLEVRTRDLNEGAGWAEKLRRAEGVAQRLGGDPFVGEEERRQAWQECKNLLKEAQVLLMEDPTYLRREAQDIIKEAYVRCREQIFGAEAGGISFGLPGTPKGPMRGEADTPSDRAFLGIPPEEDLHAAVRRYTAQVSEARRLLQEAGLL
;
A
#
# COMPACT_ATOMS: atom_id res chain seq x y z
N MET A 1 -51.85 18.17 -24.75
CA MET A 1 -50.68 18.18 -23.86
C MET A 1 -49.88 16.93 -24.22
N PHE A 2 -49.00 17.04 -25.21
CA PHE A 2 -48.17 15.92 -25.65
C PHE A 2 -46.84 16.02 -24.92
N ASP A 3 -46.66 15.13 -23.94
CA ASP A 3 -45.40 14.92 -23.25
C ASP A 3 -44.46 14.20 -24.23
N ARG A 4 -43.68 14.97 -24.98
CA ARG A 4 -42.60 14.43 -25.80
C ARG A 4 -41.51 14.00 -24.84
N GLN A 5 -41.43 12.69 -24.57
CA GLN A 5 -40.19 12.04 -24.16
C GLN A 5 -39.11 12.46 -25.16
N GLN A 6 -38.28 13.43 -24.77
CA GLN A 6 -37.05 13.71 -25.47
C GLN A 6 -36.17 12.47 -25.30
N ASP A 7 -36.07 11.71 -26.39
CA ASP A 7 -34.96 10.79 -26.62
C ASP A 7 -33.67 11.53 -26.28
N ARG A 8 -33.11 11.22 -25.10
CA ARG A 8 -31.77 11.65 -24.72
C ARG A 8 -30.82 10.92 -25.67
N GLN A 9 -30.47 11.57 -26.77
CA GLN A 9 -29.43 11.06 -27.65
C GLN A 9 -28.17 10.79 -26.80
N PRO A 10 -27.60 9.58 -26.85
CA PRO A 10 -26.43 9.24 -26.05
C PRO A 10 -25.26 10.11 -26.53
N TYR A 11 -24.83 11.04 -25.67
CA TYR A 11 -23.67 11.87 -25.93
C TYR A 11 -22.43 10.98 -26.09
N VAL A 12 -21.93 10.88 -27.32
CA VAL A 12 -20.65 10.26 -27.66
C VAL A 12 -19.52 10.98 -26.90
N THR A 13 -18.63 10.22 -26.24
CA THR A 13 -17.50 10.79 -25.48
C THR A 13 -16.18 10.34 -26.07
N VAL A 14 -15.34 11.31 -26.38
CA VAL A 14 -13.89 11.15 -26.64
C VAL A 14 -13.15 11.73 -25.44
N GLY A 15 -12.05 11.11 -25.03
CA GLY A 15 -11.33 11.43 -23.81
C GLY A 15 -11.22 10.22 -22.88
N THR A 16 -11.14 10.47 -21.58
CA THR A 16 -11.09 9.45 -20.53
C THR A 16 -12.30 9.54 -19.60
N THR A 17 -12.69 8.43 -19.00
CA THR A 17 -13.73 8.40 -17.95
C THR A 17 -13.16 8.84 -16.61
N SER A 18 -14.03 9.13 -15.65
CA SER A 18 -13.65 9.04 -14.24
C SER A 18 -13.37 7.58 -13.86
N PRO A 19 -12.66 7.31 -12.75
CA PRO A 19 -12.46 5.96 -12.26
C PRO A 19 -13.78 5.25 -11.99
N ILE A 20 -13.90 4.03 -12.53
CA ILE A 20 -15.05 3.14 -12.33
C ILE A 20 -14.61 2.08 -11.35
N TYR A 21 -15.27 2.03 -10.19
CA TYR A 21 -14.98 1.07 -9.15
C TYR A 21 -15.61 -0.29 -9.46
N ILE A 22 -14.80 -1.35 -9.39
CA ILE A 22 -15.20 -2.74 -9.54
C ILE A 22 -14.72 -3.49 -8.28
N PRO A 23 -15.63 -3.97 -7.44
CA PRO A 23 -15.24 -4.65 -6.21
C PRO A 23 -14.55 -5.98 -6.52
N ARG A 24 -13.51 -6.32 -5.75
CA ARG A 24 -12.85 -7.63 -5.83
C ARG A 24 -13.72 -8.75 -5.26
N GLY A 25 -14.58 -8.40 -4.30
CA GLY A 25 -15.47 -9.32 -3.60
C GLY A 25 -16.48 -8.55 -2.75
N PRO A 26 -17.35 -9.27 -2.02
CA PRO A 26 -18.41 -8.65 -1.21
C PRO A 26 -17.90 -7.86 0.00
N GLU A 27 -16.64 -8.07 0.40
CA GLU A 27 -16.03 -7.48 1.61
C GLU A 27 -15.00 -6.39 1.28
N ALA A 28 -15.35 -5.48 0.37
CA ALA A 28 -14.48 -4.35 0.07
C ALA A 28 -14.30 -3.44 1.31
N LYS A 29 -13.04 -3.26 1.72
CA LYS A 29 -12.69 -2.36 2.83
C LYS A 29 -12.34 -0.98 2.30
N ALA A 30 -13.00 0.06 2.79
CA ALA A 30 -12.60 1.43 2.53
C ALA A 30 -11.23 1.73 3.15
N VAL A 31 -10.39 2.49 2.45
CA VAL A 31 -9.18 3.07 3.01
C VAL A 31 -9.59 4.20 3.93
N ARG A 32 -9.17 4.15 5.19
CA ARG A 32 -9.59 5.12 6.21
C ARG A 32 -8.43 5.93 6.78
N PRO A 33 -8.56 7.26 6.87
CA PRO A 33 -7.56 8.10 7.50
C PRO A 33 -7.20 7.66 8.92
N GLY A 34 -5.91 7.46 9.19
CA GLY A 34 -5.36 7.07 10.49
C GLY A 34 -5.61 5.61 10.91
N GLU A 35 -6.32 4.82 10.10
CA GLU A 35 -6.74 3.46 10.46
C GLU A 35 -6.22 2.38 9.51
N SER A 36 -5.75 2.77 8.32
CA SER A 36 -5.37 1.81 7.28
C SER A 36 -4.04 2.16 6.63
N TYR A 37 -3.43 1.16 6.03
CA TYR A 37 -2.43 1.28 4.99
C TYR A 37 -3.06 0.91 3.66
N PHE A 38 -2.48 1.39 2.57
CA PHE A 38 -2.93 1.01 1.26
C PHE A 38 -1.77 0.85 0.28
N VAL A 39 -2.03 -0.02 -0.69
CA VAL A 39 -1.15 -0.30 -1.83
C VAL A 39 -1.96 0.03 -3.08
N VAL A 40 -1.33 0.68 -4.05
CA VAL A 40 -1.92 0.86 -5.37
C VAL A 40 -0.92 0.40 -6.41
N ARG A 41 -1.34 -0.53 -7.26
CA ARG A 41 -0.54 -1.07 -8.36
C ARG A 41 -1.27 -0.94 -9.68
N ILE A 42 -0.53 -0.87 -10.77
CA ILE A 42 -1.11 -1.04 -12.10
C ILE A 42 -1.31 -2.55 -12.30
N LYS A 43 -2.56 -3.01 -12.30
CA LYS A 43 -2.91 -4.41 -12.52
C LYS A 43 -2.90 -4.78 -14.00
N GLY A 44 -3.31 -3.83 -14.83
CA GLY A 44 -3.37 -3.97 -16.27
C GLY A 44 -3.44 -2.60 -16.92
N ALA A 45 -2.88 -2.49 -18.12
CA ALA A 45 -3.00 -1.28 -18.91
C ALA A 45 -2.88 -1.63 -20.38
N GLN A 46 -3.79 -1.09 -21.19
CA GLN A 46 -3.84 -1.31 -22.61
C GLN A 46 -3.88 0.02 -23.33
N ALA A 47 -3.16 0.11 -24.44
CA ALA A 47 -3.33 1.19 -25.40
C ALA A 47 -3.96 0.64 -26.69
N ALA A 48 -5.07 1.24 -27.10
CA ALA A 48 -5.72 0.96 -28.38
C ALA A 48 -5.38 2.10 -29.36
N PHE A 49 -4.60 1.75 -30.39
CA PHE A 49 -4.01 2.71 -31.32
C PHE A 49 -4.88 2.87 -32.58
N SER A 50 -5.92 3.69 -32.49
CA SER A 50 -6.77 4.04 -33.64
C SER A 50 -6.95 5.55 -33.80
N GLY A 51 -6.87 6.02 -35.05
CA GLY A 51 -7.06 7.42 -35.43
C GLY A 51 -5.78 8.16 -35.87
N PRO A 52 -5.92 9.38 -36.44
CA PRO A 52 -4.84 10.10 -37.13
C PRO A 52 -3.64 10.46 -36.25
N LEU A 53 -3.87 10.73 -34.96
CA LEU A 53 -2.81 11.07 -33.99
C LEU A 53 -1.79 9.94 -33.84
N TRP A 54 -2.23 8.69 -33.95
CA TRP A 54 -1.37 7.51 -33.83
C TRP A 54 -0.62 7.16 -35.12
N GLU A 55 -0.98 7.77 -36.25
CA GLU A 55 -0.29 7.50 -37.51
C GLU A 55 1.19 7.91 -37.48
N LYS A 56 1.54 8.88 -36.63
CA LYS A 56 2.90 9.38 -36.44
C LYS A 56 3.57 8.83 -35.19
N ALA A 57 2.87 8.01 -34.39
CA ALA A 57 3.43 7.42 -33.19
C ALA A 57 4.41 6.30 -33.54
N ARG A 58 5.66 6.42 -33.08
CA ARG A 58 6.66 5.34 -33.15
C ARG A 58 6.78 4.62 -31.83
N ARG A 59 6.81 5.39 -30.74
CA ARG A 59 6.83 4.87 -29.38
C ARG A 59 5.77 5.54 -28.52
N LEU A 60 5.26 4.75 -27.57
CA LEU A 60 4.47 5.22 -26.47
C LEU A 60 5.33 5.23 -25.22
N ILE A 61 5.29 6.36 -24.54
CA ILE A 61 5.85 6.54 -23.20
C ILE A 61 4.66 6.58 -22.26
N VAL A 62 4.72 5.74 -21.23
CA VAL A 62 3.76 5.75 -20.15
C VAL A 62 4.42 6.40 -18.96
N THR A 63 3.87 7.49 -18.48
CA THR A 63 4.27 8.12 -17.24
C THR A 63 3.18 7.93 -16.20
N SER A 64 3.56 7.98 -14.93
CA SER A 64 2.62 8.08 -13.83
C SER A 64 2.97 9.26 -12.96
N GLN A 65 1.97 9.78 -12.28
CA GLN A 65 2.12 10.80 -11.26
C GLN A 65 1.23 10.44 -10.07
N VAL A 66 1.79 10.53 -8.87
CA VAL A 66 1.05 10.29 -7.63
C VAL A 66 1.21 11.48 -6.70
N SER A 67 0.10 11.94 -6.12
CA SER A 67 0.07 12.99 -5.10
C SER A 67 -0.65 12.46 -3.86
N LEU A 68 0.06 12.45 -2.72
CA LEU A 68 -0.46 11.94 -1.44
C LEU A 68 -0.52 13.00 -0.34
N ASN A 69 0.06 14.19 -0.57
CA ASN A 69 0.26 15.23 0.47
C ASN A 69 0.68 14.63 1.84
N HIS A 70 1.56 13.62 1.81
CA HIS A 70 1.94 12.86 2.99
C HIS A 70 3.19 13.49 3.63
N PRO A 71 3.31 13.60 4.97
CA PRO A 71 4.42 14.29 5.62
C PRO A 71 5.82 13.85 5.17
N LEU A 72 6.00 12.56 4.89
CA LEU A 72 7.27 12.01 4.38
C LEU A 72 7.56 12.31 2.90
N LEU A 73 6.51 12.38 2.08
CA LEU A 73 6.64 12.51 0.63
C LEU A 73 6.64 13.99 0.21
N GLY A 74 6.06 14.85 1.05
CA GLY A 74 5.85 16.25 0.76
C GLY A 74 4.57 16.49 -0.04
N PRO A 75 4.28 17.77 -0.35
CA PRO A 75 3.10 18.17 -1.11
C PRO A 75 3.29 18.02 -2.62
N GLU A 76 4.53 17.87 -3.09
CA GLU A 76 4.84 17.79 -4.50
C GLU A 76 4.43 16.43 -5.08
N PRO A 77 3.80 16.40 -6.27
CA PRO A 77 3.48 15.17 -6.93
C PRO A 77 4.75 14.45 -7.39
N LEU A 78 4.77 13.14 -7.25
CA LEU A 78 5.88 12.29 -7.64
C LEU A 78 5.59 11.72 -9.01
N GLN A 79 6.38 12.12 -10.00
CA GLN A 79 6.27 11.66 -11.38
C GLN A 79 7.28 10.55 -11.65
N ALA A 80 6.97 9.62 -12.55
CA ALA A 80 7.91 8.63 -13.04
C ALA A 80 7.59 8.18 -14.45
N ILE A 81 8.61 7.79 -15.21
CA ILE A 81 8.43 7.07 -16.47
C ILE A 81 8.28 5.59 -16.13
N GLN A 82 7.11 5.03 -16.40
CA GLN A 82 6.80 3.63 -16.11
C GLN A 82 7.27 2.70 -17.22
N ARG A 83 7.18 3.14 -18.48
CA ARG A 83 7.60 2.34 -19.62
C ARG A 83 7.82 3.19 -20.85
N SER A 84 8.72 2.73 -21.73
CA SER A 84 8.81 3.19 -23.11
C SER A 84 8.78 1.97 -24.05
N ARG A 85 7.84 1.95 -25.00
CA ARG A 85 7.67 0.82 -25.92
C ARG A 85 7.32 1.29 -27.33
N GLU A 86 7.74 0.52 -28.32
CA GLU A 86 7.20 0.61 -29.69
C GLU A 86 5.75 0.15 -29.73
N VAL A 87 4.97 0.79 -30.59
CA VAL A 87 3.53 0.56 -30.70
C VAL A 87 3.13 0.32 -32.14
N HIS A 88 2.18 -0.60 -32.36
CA HIS A 88 1.72 -0.94 -33.70
C HIS A 88 0.28 -0.45 -33.92
N LYS A 89 0.04 0.02 -35.13
CA LYS A 89 -1.23 0.62 -35.54
C LYS A 89 -2.32 -0.43 -35.64
N GLY A 90 -3.56 -0.02 -35.34
CA GLY A 90 -4.76 -0.82 -35.63
C GLY A 90 -4.96 -2.03 -34.72
N ARG A 91 -4.21 -2.13 -33.62
CA ARG A 91 -4.42 -3.15 -32.60
C ARG A 91 -4.35 -2.56 -31.20
N ALA A 92 -5.04 -3.20 -30.28
CA ALA A 92 -4.79 -3.02 -28.86
C ALA A 92 -3.48 -3.72 -28.46
N GLU A 93 -2.66 -3.06 -27.66
CA GLU A 93 -1.48 -3.66 -27.06
C GLU A 93 -1.53 -3.56 -25.56
N GLN A 94 -1.32 -4.71 -24.91
CA GLN A 94 -1.03 -4.76 -23.50
C GLN A 94 0.32 -4.13 -23.21
N LEU A 95 0.30 -3.16 -22.30
CA LEU A 95 1.49 -2.40 -21.92
C LEU A 95 2.34 -3.15 -20.91
N GLY A 96 1.83 -4.25 -20.33
CA GLY A 96 2.55 -5.13 -19.39
C GLY A 96 3.11 -4.37 -18.19
N LEU A 97 2.38 -3.35 -17.72
CA LEU A 97 2.76 -2.58 -16.55
C LEU A 97 2.34 -3.38 -15.32
N SER A 98 3.29 -3.69 -14.44
CA SER A 98 2.98 -4.16 -13.09
C SER A 98 3.77 -3.45 -11.96
N PRO A 99 4.10 -2.16 -12.07
CA PRO A 99 4.74 -1.45 -10.97
C PRO A 99 3.75 -1.13 -9.84
N ASN A 100 4.26 -1.12 -8.61
CA ASN A 100 3.56 -0.49 -7.50
C ASN A 100 3.71 1.03 -7.62
N LEU A 101 2.58 1.73 -7.69
CA LEU A 101 2.53 3.19 -7.64
C LEU A 101 2.66 3.68 -6.20
N ILE A 102 1.99 2.99 -5.27
CA ILE A 102 2.00 3.29 -3.84
C ILE A 102 2.28 1.98 -3.10
N ASN A 103 3.31 1.97 -2.25
CA ASN A 103 3.70 0.78 -1.52
C ASN A 103 3.55 0.97 0.00
N LEU A 104 2.40 0.51 0.51
CA LEU A 104 2.12 0.35 1.94
C LEU A 104 2.29 1.65 2.73
N VAL A 105 1.70 2.72 2.21
CA VAL A 105 1.72 4.04 2.84
C VAL A 105 0.59 4.11 3.87
N PRO A 106 0.84 4.60 5.10
CA PRO A 106 -0.24 4.83 6.05
C PRO A 106 -1.17 5.92 5.49
N ALA A 107 -2.47 5.68 5.57
CA ALA A 107 -3.48 6.60 5.10
C ALA A 107 -3.60 7.77 6.10
N THR A 108 -2.66 8.70 6.17
CA THR A 108 -2.74 9.86 7.09
C THR A 108 -3.21 11.15 6.39
N MET A 109 -3.48 11.07 5.09
CA MET A 109 -3.96 12.14 4.23
C MET A 109 -5.47 12.06 4.05
N ASP A 110 -6.08 13.10 3.45
CA ASP A 110 -7.50 13.08 3.08
C ASP A 110 -7.71 12.77 1.60
N HIS A 111 -6.70 13.03 0.76
CA HIS A 111 -6.79 12.90 -0.69
C HIS A 111 -5.63 12.12 -1.27
N VAL A 112 -5.93 11.31 -2.29
CA VAL A 112 -4.98 10.55 -3.09
C VAL A 112 -5.28 10.82 -4.55
N SER A 113 -4.35 11.43 -5.28
CA SER A 113 -4.49 11.63 -6.71
C SER A 113 -3.47 10.78 -7.47
N ILE A 114 -3.94 10.04 -8.46
CA ILE A 114 -3.15 9.16 -9.31
C ILE A 114 -3.45 9.53 -10.76
N SER A 115 -2.42 9.82 -11.54
CA SER A 115 -2.52 10.05 -12.98
C SER A 115 -1.58 9.11 -13.72
N LEU A 116 -2.06 8.56 -14.83
CA LEU A 116 -1.23 7.88 -15.81
C LEU A 116 -1.43 8.55 -17.16
N GLU A 117 -0.33 8.85 -17.82
CA GLU A 117 -0.35 9.59 -19.07
C GLU A 117 0.32 8.80 -20.17
N PHE A 118 -0.31 8.84 -21.34
CA PHE A 118 0.21 8.29 -22.58
C PHE A 118 0.80 9.44 -23.38
N ILE A 119 2.10 9.39 -23.61
CA ILE A 119 2.87 10.41 -24.33
C ILE A 119 3.46 9.76 -25.59
N VAL A 120 3.33 10.43 -26.74
CA VAL A 120 3.82 9.89 -28.01
C VAL A 120 5.19 10.48 -28.33
N ASP A 121 6.16 9.59 -28.50
CA ASP A 121 7.48 9.93 -29.06
C ASP A 121 7.45 9.64 -30.56
N LYS A 122 7.28 10.70 -31.36
CA LYS A 122 7.15 10.60 -32.83
C LYS A 122 8.50 10.41 -33.51
N GLU A 123 9.53 11.00 -32.92
CA GLU A 123 10.90 11.01 -33.45
C GLU A 123 11.80 9.90 -32.88
N ASN A 124 11.26 9.07 -31.98
CA ASN A 124 11.97 7.95 -31.36
C ASN A 124 13.16 8.40 -30.48
N ARG A 125 13.08 9.61 -29.91
CA ARG A 125 14.19 10.25 -29.20
C ARG A 125 14.55 9.55 -27.89
N LEU A 126 13.58 8.90 -27.24
CA LEU A 126 13.79 8.18 -25.99
C LEU A 126 14.13 6.69 -26.18
N ALA A 127 14.24 6.21 -27.42
CA ALA A 127 14.57 4.80 -27.69
C ALA A 127 15.93 4.39 -27.08
N ALA A 128 16.93 5.27 -27.14
CA ALA A 128 18.26 5.02 -26.57
C ALA A 128 18.24 4.91 -25.03
N LEU A 129 17.26 5.54 -24.37
CA LEU A 129 17.06 5.46 -22.93
C LEU A 129 16.07 4.36 -22.52
N GLY A 130 15.38 3.74 -23.49
CA GLY A 130 14.37 2.72 -23.23
C GLY A 130 14.90 1.52 -22.43
N GLY A 131 16.17 1.15 -22.63
CA GLY A 131 16.80 0.08 -21.85
C GLY A 131 16.97 0.43 -20.36
N LEU A 132 17.32 1.69 -20.05
CA LEU A 132 17.46 2.18 -18.68
C LEU A 132 16.11 2.43 -18.01
N ILE A 133 15.15 2.98 -18.77
CA ILE A 133 13.79 3.27 -18.30
C ILE A 133 13.03 1.99 -17.96
N ASN A 134 13.22 0.94 -18.77
CA ASN A 134 12.55 -0.34 -18.58
C ASN A 134 13.33 -1.30 -17.66
N ASP A 135 14.41 -0.85 -17.03
CA ASP A 135 15.19 -1.65 -16.09
C ASP A 135 14.42 -1.82 -14.77
N ASP A 136 14.33 -3.05 -14.27
CA ASP A 136 13.59 -3.38 -13.04
C ASP A 136 14.12 -2.61 -11.83
N ALA A 137 15.41 -2.27 -11.79
CA ALA A 137 15.99 -1.46 -10.71
C ALA A 137 15.47 -0.01 -10.72
N PHE A 138 15.26 0.56 -11.91
CA PHE A 138 14.67 1.89 -12.06
C PHE A 138 13.19 1.87 -11.63
N ILE A 139 12.43 0.87 -12.10
CA ILE A 139 11.00 0.70 -11.79
C ILE A 139 10.78 0.44 -10.30
N THR A 140 11.61 -0.40 -9.66
CA THR A 140 11.48 -0.71 -8.23
C THR A 140 11.74 0.52 -7.36
N ALA A 141 12.70 1.37 -7.75
CA ALA A 141 13.02 2.59 -7.01
C ALA A 141 11.96 3.70 -7.17
N ILE A 142 11.08 3.58 -8.17
CA ILE A 142 9.94 4.49 -8.40
C ILE A 142 8.77 4.21 -7.45
N SER A 143 8.66 3.00 -6.89
CA SER A 143 7.57 2.67 -5.99
C SER A 143 7.60 3.53 -4.72
N LEU A 144 6.47 4.17 -4.40
CA LEU A 144 6.35 5.05 -3.24
C LEU A 144 6.24 4.25 -1.94
N ALA A 145 7.38 3.75 -1.46
CA ALA A 145 7.53 3.25 -0.11
C ALA A 145 7.88 4.43 0.84
N PRO A 146 7.31 4.49 2.05
CA PRO A 146 7.61 5.55 3.03
C PRO A 146 9.11 5.79 3.31
N GLY A 147 9.93 4.73 3.31
CA GLY A 147 11.39 4.82 3.48
C GLY A 147 12.17 5.25 2.23
N ALA A 148 11.55 5.24 1.06
CA ALA A 148 12.19 5.55 -0.23
C ALA A 148 11.89 6.98 -0.73
N ALA A 149 11.22 7.81 0.07
CA ALA A 149 10.73 9.14 -0.33
C ALA A 149 11.80 10.06 -0.99
N ALA A 150 13.03 10.05 -0.49
CA ALA A 150 14.12 10.84 -1.05
C ALA A 150 14.59 10.32 -2.42
N ALA A 151 14.67 9.00 -2.57
CA ALA A 151 15.01 8.34 -3.83
C ALA A 151 13.90 8.56 -4.87
N ALA A 152 12.64 8.36 -4.49
CA ALA A 152 11.47 8.60 -5.34
C ALA A 152 11.43 10.05 -5.87
N ARG A 153 11.70 11.05 -5.02
CA ARG A 153 11.79 12.47 -5.44
C ARG A 153 12.91 12.71 -6.45
N THR A 154 14.08 12.13 -6.19
CA THR A 154 15.25 12.26 -7.07
C THR A 154 14.98 11.63 -8.44
N ILE A 155 14.39 10.44 -8.45
CA ILE A 155 14.00 9.75 -9.68
C ILE A 155 12.90 10.52 -10.42
N GLY A 156 11.92 11.07 -9.70
CA GLY A 156 10.89 11.88 -10.33
C GLY A 156 11.41 13.16 -10.97
N THR A 157 12.35 13.84 -10.31
CA THR A 157 13.05 14.99 -10.90
C THR A 157 13.86 14.58 -12.13
N LEU A 158 14.49 13.40 -12.10
CA LEU A 158 15.24 12.88 -13.25
C LEU A 158 14.29 12.51 -14.41
N ALA A 159 13.18 11.86 -14.12
CA ALA A 159 12.15 11.51 -15.10
C ALA A 159 11.62 12.76 -15.81
N ASP A 160 11.24 13.79 -15.05
CA ASP A 160 10.79 15.07 -15.61
C ASP A 160 11.88 15.73 -16.48
N LYS A 161 13.13 15.78 -16.00
CA LYS A 161 14.26 16.30 -16.79
C LYS A 161 14.48 15.52 -18.09
N ILE A 162 14.36 14.19 -18.07
CA ILE A 162 14.47 13.36 -19.28
C ILE A 162 13.38 13.76 -20.28
N LEU A 163 12.12 13.84 -19.84
CA LEU A 163 11.02 14.24 -20.71
C LEU A 163 11.23 15.66 -21.27
N GLN A 164 11.67 16.60 -20.43
CA GLN A 164 11.91 17.99 -20.83
C GLN A 164 13.10 18.17 -21.78
N THR A 165 14.13 17.33 -21.65
CA THR A 165 15.36 17.42 -22.46
C THR A 165 15.16 16.81 -23.84
N PHE A 166 14.46 15.68 -23.92
CA PHE A 166 14.39 14.91 -25.15
C PHE A 166 13.12 15.15 -25.97
N LEU A 167 11.99 15.47 -25.35
CA LEU A 167 10.73 15.70 -26.06
C LEU A 167 10.47 17.19 -26.26
N GLU A 168 9.97 17.57 -27.44
CA GLU A 168 9.48 18.94 -27.65
C GLU A 168 8.22 19.21 -26.80
N PRO A 169 7.94 20.46 -26.40
CA PRO A 169 6.76 20.79 -25.61
C PRO A 169 5.43 20.26 -26.19
N GLU A 170 5.29 20.23 -27.51
CA GLU A 170 4.09 19.71 -28.20
C GLU A 170 3.98 18.18 -28.13
N GLU A 171 5.10 17.48 -28.00
CA GLU A 171 5.13 16.01 -27.86
C GLU A 171 4.89 15.56 -26.44
N ARG A 172 5.15 16.43 -25.45
CA ARG A 172 4.88 16.17 -24.03
C ARG A 172 3.39 16.17 -23.69
N GLN A 173 2.53 16.70 -24.57
CA GLN A 173 1.10 16.73 -24.29
C GLN A 173 0.53 15.30 -24.29
N PRO A 174 -0.14 14.89 -23.21
CA PRO A 174 -0.67 13.55 -23.12
C PRO A 174 -1.80 13.37 -24.13
N ILE A 175 -1.67 12.31 -24.94
CA ILE A 175 -2.73 11.92 -25.86
C ILE A 175 -3.89 11.28 -25.09
N LEU A 176 -3.65 10.61 -23.98
CA LEU A 176 -4.67 10.17 -23.03
C LEU A 176 -4.12 10.37 -21.62
N ALA A 177 -4.94 10.92 -20.73
CA ALA A 177 -4.63 11.12 -19.32
C ALA A 177 -5.68 10.41 -18.48
N PHE A 178 -5.26 9.35 -17.80
CA PHE A 178 -6.08 8.52 -16.93
C PHE A 178 -5.88 8.98 -15.50
N SER A 179 -6.79 9.78 -14.99
CA SER A 179 -6.67 10.37 -13.66
C SER A 179 -7.78 9.89 -12.72
N GLY A 180 -7.40 9.55 -11.50
CA GLY A 180 -8.31 9.39 -10.37
C GLY A 180 -7.90 10.31 -9.23
N ASP A 181 -8.86 11.06 -8.70
CA ASP A 181 -8.70 11.83 -7.47
C ASP A 181 -9.69 11.28 -6.45
N PHE A 182 -9.16 10.75 -5.35
CA PHE A 182 -9.92 9.99 -4.37
C PHE A 182 -9.90 10.73 -3.05
N ASN A 183 -11.07 11.10 -2.54
CA ASN A 183 -11.21 11.57 -1.18
C ASN A 183 -11.34 10.36 -0.24
N ILE A 184 -10.27 10.05 0.47
CA ILE A 184 -10.24 8.90 1.39
C ILE A 184 -11.00 9.19 2.68
N ALA A 185 -11.18 10.45 3.06
CA ALA A 185 -12.02 10.83 4.19
C ALA A 185 -13.52 10.52 3.96
N THR A 186 -13.97 10.49 2.70
CA THR A 186 -15.34 10.11 2.32
C THR A 186 -15.47 8.64 1.92
N GLY A 187 -14.36 7.88 1.90
CA GLY A 187 -14.36 6.47 1.53
C GLY A 187 -14.38 6.21 0.02
N ASP A 188 -13.94 7.16 -0.80
CA ASP A 188 -13.92 7.03 -2.27
C ASP A 188 -12.88 5.99 -2.75
N LEU A 189 -11.85 5.75 -1.94
CA LEU A 189 -10.83 4.72 -2.16
C LEU A 189 -11.12 3.48 -1.31
N GLN A 190 -11.27 2.32 -1.96
CA GLN A 190 -11.65 1.05 -1.34
C GLN A 190 -10.86 -0.11 -1.96
N ASP A 191 -10.77 -1.21 -1.24
CA ASP A 191 -10.18 -2.46 -1.73
C ASP A 191 -10.92 -2.96 -2.97
N GLY A 192 -10.24 -3.05 -4.11
CA GLY A 192 -10.86 -3.43 -5.37
C GLY A 192 -10.08 -2.94 -6.59
N TYR A 193 -10.78 -2.87 -7.72
CA TYR A 193 -10.23 -2.39 -8.97
C TYR A 193 -10.84 -1.03 -9.35
N TYR A 194 -10.01 -0.12 -9.84
CA TYR A 194 -10.45 1.13 -10.43
C TYR A 194 -10.06 1.16 -11.90
N VAL A 195 -11.06 1.15 -12.76
CA VAL A 195 -10.88 1.12 -14.21
C VAL A 195 -11.11 2.51 -14.77
N ILE A 196 -10.15 2.98 -15.56
CA ILE A 196 -10.26 4.25 -16.29
C ILE A 196 -10.18 3.89 -17.78
N LEU A 197 -11.27 4.15 -18.51
CA LEU A 197 -11.35 3.90 -19.94
C LEU A 197 -10.99 5.18 -20.72
N GLY A 198 -10.45 5.02 -21.93
CA GLY A 198 -10.12 6.15 -22.78
C GLY A 198 -10.10 5.84 -24.26
N THR A 199 -10.54 6.80 -25.07
CA THR A 199 -10.41 6.77 -26.53
C THR A 199 -10.17 8.19 -27.07
N ARG A 200 -9.35 8.29 -28.11
CA ARG A 200 -9.23 9.52 -28.94
C ARG A 200 -9.89 9.35 -30.31
N ASP A 201 -10.49 8.20 -30.56
CA ASP A 201 -11.12 7.87 -31.84
C ASP A 201 -12.59 8.26 -31.83
N GLU A 202 -12.92 9.37 -32.50
CA GLU A 202 -14.30 9.83 -32.68
C GLU A 202 -15.19 8.81 -33.39
N ARG A 203 -14.61 7.90 -34.19
CA ARG A 203 -15.36 6.85 -34.90
C ARG A 203 -15.65 5.66 -34.01
N ASN A 204 -14.92 5.53 -32.90
CA ASN A 204 -15.10 4.49 -31.90
C ASN A 204 -15.13 5.10 -30.50
N PRO A 205 -16.19 5.85 -30.18
CA PRO A 205 -16.31 6.53 -28.90
C PRO A 205 -16.63 5.57 -27.76
N LEU A 206 -16.53 6.06 -26.52
CA LEU A 206 -17.01 5.31 -25.36
C LEU A 206 -18.55 5.23 -25.38
N PRO A 207 -19.14 4.05 -25.18
CA PRO A 207 -20.58 3.86 -25.21
C PRO A 207 -21.24 4.53 -23.99
N ARG A 208 -22.50 4.94 -24.15
CA ARG A 208 -23.36 5.42 -23.06
C ARG A 208 -24.73 4.73 -23.13
N PRO A 209 -25.13 3.96 -22.10
CA PRO A 209 -24.37 3.63 -20.89
C PRO A 209 -23.12 2.79 -21.20
N LEU A 210 -22.18 2.75 -20.26
CA LEU A 210 -21.05 1.83 -20.36
C LEU A 210 -21.54 0.38 -20.19
N PRO A 211 -20.91 -0.60 -20.87
CA PRO A 211 -21.19 -2.01 -20.67
C PRO A 211 -20.81 -2.46 -19.25
N THR A 212 -21.25 -3.65 -18.87
CA THR A 212 -20.80 -4.25 -17.60
C THR A 212 -19.31 -4.56 -17.71
N LEU A 213 -18.51 -4.00 -16.79
CA LEU A 213 -17.06 -4.17 -16.77
C LEU A 213 -16.64 -5.20 -15.74
N GLU A 214 -15.68 -6.04 -16.11
CA GLU A 214 -15.08 -7.05 -15.23
C GLU A 214 -13.56 -7.07 -15.43
N VAL A 215 -12.82 -7.38 -14.36
CA VAL A 215 -11.36 -7.50 -14.41
C VAL A 215 -10.98 -8.97 -14.24
N GLN A 216 -10.29 -9.53 -15.22
CA GLN A 216 -9.80 -10.90 -15.18
C GLN A 216 -8.31 -10.94 -15.56
N ASP A 217 -7.47 -11.42 -14.65
CA ASP A 217 -6.03 -11.60 -14.87
C ASP A 217 -5.25 -10.37 -15.38
N GLY A 218 -5.79 -9.16 -15.20
CA GLY A 218 -5.21 -7.91 -15.70
C GLY A 218 -5.79 -7.43 -17.03
N ASP A 219 -6.64 -8.23 -17.66
CA ASP A 219 -7.46 -7.82 -18.78
C ASP A 219 -8.79 -7.23 -18.31
N LEU A 220 -9.28 -6.26 -19.08
CA LEU A 220 -10.62 -5.70 -18.92
C LEU A 220 -11.60 -6.41 -19.86
N LEU A 221 -12.69 -6.92 -19.31
CA LEU A 221 -13.82 -7.44 -20.07
C LEU A 221 -14.97 -6.44 -20.06
N ALA A 222 -15.66 -6.31 -21.19
CA ALA A 222 -16.92 -5.59 -21.35
C ALA A 222 -17.98 -6.60 -21.82
N ASP A 223 -19.05 -6.78 -21.04
CA ASP A 223 -20.09 -7.79 -21.27
C ASP A 223 -19.52 -9.20 -21.51
N GLY A 224 -18.47 -9.55 -20.75
CA GLY A 224 -17.77 -10.84 -20.84
C GLY A 224 -16.80 -10.99 -22.03
N GLN A 225 -16.60 -9.94 -22.83
CA GLN A 225 -15.66 -9.95 -23.97
C GLN A 225 -14.44 -9.05 -23.69
N PRO A 226 -13.22 -9.46 -24.07
CA PRO A 226 -12.04 -8.61 -23.93
C PRO A 226 -12.20 -7.26 -24.63
N VAL A 227 -11.90 -6.17 -23.92
CA VAL A 227 -11.87 -4.83 -24.49
C VAL A 227 -10.65 -4.70 -25.38
N THR A 228 -10.83 -4.58 -26.70
CA THR A 228 -9.73 -4.39 -27.68
C THR A 228 -9.77 -3.04 -28.37
N GLN A 229 -10.87 -2.32 -28.21
CA GLN A 229 -11.20 -1.13 -28.99
C GLN A 229 -10.92 0.18 -28.23
N TRP A 230 -10.67 0.10 -26.92
CA TRP A 230 -10.38 1.25 -26.06
C TRP A 230 -9.05 1.06 -25.33
N SER A 231 -8.43 2.19 -25.00
CA SER A 231 -7.33 2.21 -24.05
C SER A 231 -7.89 2.16 -22.64
N TYR A 232 -7.15 1.55 -21.71
CA TYR A 232 -7.56 1.52 -20.32
C TYR A 232 -6.39 1.39 -19.37
N VAL A 233 -6.64 1.79 -18.12
CA VAL A 233 -5.78 1.51 -16.96
C VAL A 233 -6.65 0.86 -15.88
N ILE A 234 -6.15 -0.23 -15.31
CA ILE A 234 -6.73 -0.91 -14.16
C ILE A 234 -5.78 -0.69 -12.98
N LEU A 235 -6.23 0.09 -12.00
CA LEU A 235 -5.57 0.20 -10.72
C LEU A 235 -6.12 -0.89 -9.80
N ASP A 236 -5.22 -1.64 -9.16
CA ASP A 236 -5.56 -2.56 -8.08
C ASP A 236 -5.17 -1.90 -6.77
N VAL A 237 -6.18 -1.65 -5.95
CA VAL A 237 -6.07 -1.02 -4.64
C VAL A 237 -6.26 -2.10 -3.59
N ARG A 238 -5.30 -2.20 -2.67
CA ARG A 238 -5.40 -3.07 -1.49
C ARG A 238 -5.40 -2.25 -0.22
N CYS A 239 -6.29 -2.59 0.71
CA CYS A 239 -6.37 -1.97 2.04
C CYS A 239 -5.90 -2.96 3.12
N LEU A 240 -4.99 -2.51 3.99
CA LEU A 240 -4.45 -3.31 5.09
C LEU A 240 -4.62 -2.56 6.42
N GLU A 241 -4.89 -3.29 7.50
CA GLU A 241 -5.02 -2.69 8.84
C GLU A 241 -3.65 -2.50 9.53
N VAL A 242 -2.66 -3.30 9.14
CA VAL A 242 -1.32 -3.32 9.75
C VAL A 242 -0.24 -3.47 8.67
N ARG A 243 0.89 -2.80 8.86
CA ARG A 243 2.08 -2.85 8.02
C ARG A 243 2.97 -4.05 8.33
N THR A 244 2.90 -4.57 9.56
CA THR A 244 3.77 -5.60 10.12
C THR A 244 5.19 -5.10 10.43
N ARG A 245 5.80 -5.66 11.47
CA ARG A 245 7.16 -5.30 11.92
C ARG A 245 8.28 -5.78 10.98
N ASP A 246 8.00 -6.71 10.07
CA ASP A 246 9.02 -7.41 9.28
C ASP A 246 9.59 -6.55 8.13
N LEU A 247 8.84 -5.53 7.70
CA LEU A 247 9.19 -4.69 6.54
C LEU A 247 10.16 -3.55 6.85
N ASN A 248 10.69 -3.48 8.08
CA ASN A 248 11.54 -2.40 8.55
C ASN A 248 12.79 -2.93 9.27
N GLU A 249 13.39 -4.00 8.74
CA GLU A 249 14.68 -4.50 9.22
C GLU A 249 15.72 -3.37 9.22
N GLY A 250 16.35 -3.15 10.37
CA GLY A 250 17.34 -2.08 10.57
C GLY A 250 16.80 -0.79 11.18
N ALA A 251 15.50 -0.65 11.41
CA ALA A 251 14.97 0.49 12.15
C ALA A 251 15.48 0.50 13.61
N GLY A 252 15.78 1.69 14.14
CA GLY A 252 16.32 1.84 15.50
C GLY A 252 15.39 1.28 16.59
N TRP A 253 14.08 1.46 16.45
CA TRP A 253 13.09 0.86 17.36
C TRP A 253 13.10 -0.67 17.29
N ALA A 254 13.30 -1.26 16.11
CA ALA A 254 13.31 -2.70 15.91
C ALA A 254 14.54 -3.35 16.57
N GLU A 255 15.69 -2.66 16.56
CA GLU A 255 16.86 -3.08 17.34
C GLU A 255 16.56 -3.10 18.84
N LYS A 256 15.92 -2.06 19.37
CA LYS A 256 15.55 -1.98 20.79
C LYS A 256 14.58 -3.10 21.20
N LEU A 257 13.60 -3.41 20.36
CA LEU A 257 12.70 -4.54 20.59
C LEU A 257 13.45 -5.88 20.60
N ARG A 258 14.31 -6.14 19.61
CA ARG A 258 15.12 -7.37 19.58
C ARG A 258 16.00 -7.51 20.81
N ARG A 259 16.57 -6.41 21.31
CA ARG A 259 17.35 -6.40 22.55
C ARG A 259 16.48 -6.73 23.76
N ALA A 260 15.28 -6.14 23.87
CA ALA A 260 14.34 -6.44 24.95
C ALA A 260 13.93 -7.92 24.94
N GLU A 261 13.54 -8.44 23.78
CA GLU A 261 13.21 -9.86 23.58
C GLU A 261 14.42 -10.76 23.91
N GLY A 262 15.64 -10.36 23.54
CA GLY A 262 16.87 -11.08 23.86
C GLY A 262 17.20 -11.10 25.36
N VAL A 263 16.93 -10.02 26.10
CA VAL A 263 17.05 -9.99 27.56
C VAL A 263 16.10 -11.01 28.18
N ALA A 264 14.84 -11.00 27.77
CA ALA A 264 13.82 -11.92 28.28
C ALA A 264 14.13 -13.39 27.93
N GLN A 265 14.60 -13.65 26.70
CA GLN A 265 14.94 -15.00 26.24
C GLN A 265 16.10 -15.62 27.01
N ARG A 266 17.08 -14.83 27.49
CA ARG A 266 18.20 -15.34 28.31
C ARG A 266 17.76 -15.96 29.63
N LEU A 267 16.62 -15.50 30.18
CA LEU A 267 16.04 -16.06 31.41
C LEU A 267 14.94 -17.09 31.13
N GLY A 268 14.46 -17.16 29.89
CA GLY A 268 13.37 -18.03 29.48
C GLY A 268 13.73 -19.51 29.63
N GLY A 269 13.04 -20.19 30.55
CA GLY A 269 13.18 -21.63 30.73
C GLY A 269 14.25 -22.08 31.71
N ASP A 270 14.97 -21.16 32.38
CA ASP A 270 15.89 -21.51 33.45
C ASP A 270 15.17 -21.47 34.83
N PRO A 271 14.94 -22.64 35.48
CA PRO A 271 14.27 -22.70 36.77
C PRO A 271 15.15 -22.22 37.94
N PHE A 272 16.44 -21.96 37.72
CA PHE A 272 17.41 -21.59 38.75
C PHE A 272 17.65 -20.08 38.85
N VAL A 273 17.11 -19.29 37.92
CA VAL A 273 17.19 -17.82 37.94
C VAL A 273 16.46 -17.26 39.15
N GLY A 274 17.18 -16.51 39.99
CA GLY A 274 16.65 -15.89 41.20
C GLY A 274 15.67 -14.74 40.93
N GLU A 275 14.82 -14.41 41.92
CA GLU A 275 13.82 -13.33 41.81
C GLU A 275 14.45 -11.97 41.48
N GLU A 276 15.60 -11.66 42.09
CA GLU A 276 16.30 -10.41 41.86
C GLU A 276 16.81 -10.28 40.41
N GLU A 277 17.33 -11.38 39.84
CA GLU A 277 17.77 -11.41 38.45
C GLU A 277 16.59 -11.23 37.48
N ARG A 278 15.44 -11.86 37.77
CA ARG A 278 14.20 -11.64 37.01
C ARG A 278 13.72 -10.19 37.09
N ARG A 279 13.77 -9.58 38.27
CA ARG A 279 13.36 -8.18 38.47
C ARG A 279 14.28 -7.22 37.71
N GLN A 280 15.60 -7.45 37.74
CA GLN A 280 16.58 -6.65 37.01
C GLN A 280 16.37 -6.76 35.49
N ALA A 281 16.24 -7.99 34.97
CA ALA A 281 15.96 -8.19 33.55
C ALA A 281 14.62 -7.58 33.13
N TRP A 282 13.59 -7.67 33.96
CA TRP A 282 12.31 -7.03 33.67
C TRP A 282 12.44 -5.51 33.60
N GLN A 283 13.19 -4.91 34.52
CA GLN A 283 13.44 -3.47 34.47
C GLN A 283 14.23 -3.06 33.22
N GLU A 284 15.21 -3.85 32.80
CA GLU A 284 15.94 -3.65 31.55
C GLU A 284 15.01 -3.75 30.34
N CYS A 285 14.17 -4.80 30.25
CA CYS A 285 13.17 -4.96 29.20
C CYS A 285 12.23 -3.75 29.14
N LYS A 286 11.67 -3.29 30.27
CA LYS A 286 10.78 -2.12 30.30
C LYS A 286 11.45 -0.86 29.75
N ASN A 287 12.70 -0.61 30.13
CA ASN A 287 13.43 0.55 29.63
C ASN A 287 13.64 0.46 28.10
N LEU A 288 14.05 -0.70 27.60
CA LEU A 288 14.21 -0.93 26.15
C LEU A 288 12.89 -0.82 25.38
N LEU A 289 11.79 -1.36 25.93
CA LEU A 289 10.45 -1.21 25.36
C LEU A 289 10.01 0.26 25.33
N LYS A 290 10.35 1.05 26.37
CA LYS A 290 10.04 2.48 26.39
C LYS A 290 10.81 3.25 25.33
N GLU A 291 12.10 2.97 25.18
CA GLU A 291 12.92 3.57 24.12
C GLU A 291 12.38 3.19 22.74
N ALA A 292 12.04 1.91 22.52
CA ALA A 292 11.43 1.44 21.28
C ALA A 292 10.09 2.15 21.01
N GLN A 293 9.24 2.31 22.04
CA GLN A 293 7.96 3.00 21.93
C GLN A 293 8.17 4.45 21.48
N VAL A 294 9.09 5.20 22.09
CA VAL A 294 9.37 6.59 21.69
C VAL A 294 9.78 6.64 20.22
N LEU A 295 10.72 5.79 19.81
CA LEU A 295 11.21 5.77 18.43
C LEU A 295 10.14 5.35 17.41
N LEU A 296 9.31 4.36 17.75
CA LEU A 296 8.26 3.85 16.87
C LEU A 296 7.07 4.82 16.75
N MET A 297 6.77 5.58 17.80
CA MET A 297 5.72 6.60 17.77
C MET A 297 6.10 7.84 16.94
N GLU A 298 7.41 8.08 16.80
CA GLU A 298 7.97 9.09 15.91
C GLU A 298 8.24 8.56 14.49
N ASP A 299 7.96 7.28 14.22
CA ASP A 299 8.13 6.66 12.90
C ASP A 299 6.87 6.91 12.04
N PRO A 300 6.92 7.85 11.08
CA PRO A 300 5.77 8.20 10.24
C PRO A 300 5.41 7.10 9.24
N THR A 301 6.16 5.99 9.17
CA THR A 301 5.82 4.84 8.33
C THR A 301 4.80 3.92 9.00
N TYR A 302 4.50 4.12 10.28
CA TYR A 302 3.52 3.36 11.04
C TYR A 302 2.33 4.21 11.52
N LEU A 303 1.17 3.57 11.56
CA LEU A 303 0.01 4.07 12.28
C LEU A 303 0.30 4.05 13.78
N ARG A 304 -0.11 5.11 14.47
CA ARG A 304 0.02 5.23 15.92
C ARG A 304 -0.60 4.06 16.68
N ARG A 305 -1.73 3.54 16.20
CA ARG A 305 -2.39 2.37 16.79
C ARG A 305 -1.55 1.11 16.64
N GLU A 306 -1.03 0.84 15.44
CA GLU A 306 -0.17 -0.32 15.22
C GLU A 306 1.13 -0.21 16.03
N ALA A 307 1.73 0.98 16.11
CA ALA A 307 2.90 1.23 16.96
C ALA A 307 2.65 0.80 18.41
N GLN A 308 1.47 1.11 18.96
CA GLN A 308 1.09 0.66 20.31
C GLN A 308 0.88 -0.85 20.37
N ASP A 309 0.23 -1.46 19.38
CA ASP A 309 -0.02 -2.90 19.36
C ASP A 309 1.28 -3.72 19.26
N ILE A 310 2.28 -3.22 18.51
CA ILE A 310 3.65 -3.80 18.48
C ILE A 310 4.28 -3.78 19.87
N ILE A 311 4.19 -2.67 20.60
CA ILE A 311 4.75 -2.56 21.96
C ILE A 311 4.02 -3.49 22.94
N LYS A 312 2.69 -3.62 22.82
CA LYS A 312 1.90 -4.55 23.64
C LYS A 312 2.28 -6.00 23.39
N GLU A 313 2.46 -6.40 22.12
CA GLU A 313 2.93 -7.74 21.77
C GLU A 313 4.30 -8.02 22.39
N ALA A 314 5.26 -7.09 22.22
CA ALA A 314 6.60 -7.23 22.77
C ALA A 314 6.60 -7.28 24.31
N TYR A 315 5.76 -6.47 24.96
CA TYR A 315 5.57 -6.48 26.42
C TYR A 315 5.10 -7.84 26.92
N VAL A 316 4.00 -8.36 26.36
CA VAL A 316 3.44 -9.66 26.74
C VAL A 316 4.48 -10.76 26.53
N ARG A 317 5.16 -10.76 25.39
CA ARG A 317 6.20 -11.75 25.08
C ARG A 317 7.36 -11.71 26.06
N CYS A 318 7.91 -10.54 26.37
CA CYS A 318 9.00 -10.40 27.33
C CYS A 318 8.57 -10.86 28.73
N ARG A 319 7.37 -10.48 29.17
CA ARG A 319 6.85 -10.83 30.49
C ARG A 319 6.64 -12.34 30.62
N GLU A 320 6.00 -12.96 29.64
CA GLU A 320 5.77 -14.41 29.62
C GLU A 320 7.08 -15.21 29.59
N GLN A 321 8.11 -14.71 28.92
CA GLN A 321 9.42 -15.36 28.91
C GLN A 321 10.14 -15.29 30.27
N ILE A 322 10.07 -14.15 30.97
CA ILE A 322 10.76 -13.98 32.26
C ILE A 322 10.01 -14.65 33.41
N PHE A 323 8.68 -14.56 33.43
CA PHE A 323 7.86 -14.99 34.57
C PHE A 323 7.04 -16.26 34.28
N GLY A 324 7.04 -16.74 33.05
CA GLY A 324 6.17 -17.80 32.56
C GLY A 324 4.84 -17.25 32.04
N ALA A 325 4.18 -18.03 31.17
CA ALA A 325 2.80 -17.74 30.81
C ALA A 325 1.93 -17.81 32.08
N GLU A 326 1.12 -16.80 32.34
CA GLU A 326 0.03 -16.92 33.31
C GLU A 326 -0.95 -17.96 32.76
N ALA A 327 -0.70 -19.23 33.05
CA ALA A 327 -1.63 -20.27 32.74
C ALA A 327 -2.94 -19.93 33.46
N GLY A 328 -3.99 -19.67 32.70
CA GLY A 328 -5.39 -19.79 33.14
C GLY A 328 -5.71 -21.26 33.51
N GLY A 329 -4.88 -21.86 34.36
CA GLY A 329 -4.95 -23.23 34.80
C GLY A 329 -5.93 -23.34 35.95
N ILE A 330 -7.07 -23.96 35.66
CA ILE A 330 -7.84 -24.73 36.62
C ILE A 330 -6.84 -25.63 37.36
N SER A 331 -6.52 -25.28 38.61
CA SER A 331 -5.67 -26.13 39.43
C SER A 331 -6.47 -27.38 39.80
N PHE A 332 -6.32 -28.47 39.06
CA PHE A 332 -6.64 -29.80 39.58
C PHE A 332 -5.56 -30.16 40.59
N GLY A 333 -5.69 -29.61 41.80
CA GLY A 333 -4.82 -29.92 42.91
C GLY A 333 -5.14 -31.31 43.47
N LEU A 334 -4.18 -32.22 43.39
CA LEU A 334 -4.10 -33.32 44.34
C LEU A 334 -3.91 -32.72 45.75
N PRO A 335 -4.68 -33.14 46.75
CA PRO A 335 -4.56 -32.62 48.11
C PRO A 335 -3.22 -33.06 48.71
N GLY A 336 -2.30 -32.11 48.93
CA GLY A 336 -1.13 -32.35 49.79
C GLY A 336 0.23 -31.83 49.30
N THR A 337 0.37 -31.33 48.07
CA THR A 337 1.62 -30.65 47.67
C THR A 337 1.64 -29.22 48.22
N PRO A 338 2.68 -28.80 48.97
CA PRO A 338 2.81 -27.41 49.38
C PRO A 338 2.91 -26.55 48.13
N LYS A 339 1.89 -25.71 47.92
CA LYS A 339 1.93 -24.62 46.94
C LYS A 339 3.07 -23.69 47.37
N GLY A 340 4.25 -23.85 46.76
CA GLY A 340 5.32 -22.88 46.90
C GLY A 340 4.79 -21.50 46.51
N PRO A 341 5.17 -20.43 47.23
CA PRO A 341 4.77 -19.08 46.89
C PRO A 341 5.56 -18.64 45.66
N MET A 342 5.13 -19.04 44.47
CA MET A 342 5.55 -18.41 43.22
C MET A 342 4.29 -17.99 42.46
N ARG A 343 3.56 -17.05 43.06
CA ARG A 343 2.81 -16.09 42.26
C ARG A 343 3.86 -15.08 41.81
N GLY A 344 4.24 -15.12 40.53
CA GLY A 344 4.95 -13.99 39.93
C GLY A 344 4.22 -12.70 40.29
N GLU A 345 4.96 -11.63 40.54
CA GLU A 345 4.39 -10.29 40.72
C GLU A 345 3.33 -10.09 39.63
N ALA A 346 2.07 -10.04 40.06
CA ALA A 346 0.95 -9.83 39.16
C ALA A 346 1.27 -8.59 38.34
N ASP A 347 0.99 -8.64 37.04
CA ASP A 347 1.16 -7.54 36.09
C ASP A 347 0.80 -6.22 36.78
N THR A 348 1.81 -5.45 37.19
CA THR A 348 1.54 -4.36 38.11
C THR A 348 0.91 -3.24 37.30
N PRO A 349 -0.19 -2.61 37.75
CA PRO A 349 -0.75 -1.43 37.10
C PRO A 349 0.31 -0.34 36.83
N SER A 350 1.38 -0.30 37.64
CA SER A 350 2.54 0.56 37.47
C SER A 350 3.35 0.27 36.20
N ASP A 351 3.56 -1.01 35.86
CA ASP A 351 4.33 -1.41 34.68
C ASP A 351 3.57 -1.11 33.38
N ARG A 352 2.26 -1.38 33.37
CA ARG A 352 1.38 -1.00 32.25
C ARG A 352 1.35 0.51 32.06
N ALA A 353 1.17 1.27 33.15
CA ALA A 353 1.14 2.73 33.10
C ALA A 353 2.45 3.33 32.58
N PHE A 354 3.61 2.75 32.89
CA PHE A 354 4.92 3.18 32.39
C PHE A 354 5.00 3.16 30.85
N LEU A 355 4.37 2.16 30.23
CA LEU A 355 4.26 2.02 28.77
C LEU A 355 3.00 2.66 28.19
N GLY A 356 2.19 3.35 29.00
CA GLY A 356 0.93 3.95 28.55
C GLY A 356 -0.13 2.94 28.12
N ILE A 357 -0.06 1.71 28.63
CA ILE A 357 -1.07 0.66 28.43
C ILE A 357 -2.17 0.86 29.48
N PRO A 358 -3.45 0.99 29.09
CA PRO A 358 -4.55 1.10 30.04
C PRO A 358 -4.65 -0.13 30.96
N PRO A 359 -4.83 0.06 32.28
CA PRO A 359 -4.86 -1.07 33.22
C PRO A 359 -6.02 -2.02 32.96
N GLU A 360 -7.14 -1.54 32.43
CA GLU A 360 -8.34 -2.31 32.07
C GLU A 360 -8.24 -3.07 30.74
N GLU A 361 -7.20 -2.85 29.95
CA GLU A 361 -7.06 -3.50 28.64
C GLU A 361 -6.75 -5.01 28.81
N ASP A 362 -7.52 -5.85 28.12
CA ASP A 362 -7.19 -7.27 27.93
C ASP A 362 -6.04 -7.39 26.91
N LEU A 363 -4.82 -7.37 27.43
CA LEU A 363 -3.59 -7.47 26.64
C LEU A 363 -3.55 -8.73 25.78
N HIS A 364 -3.99 -9.88 26.29
CA HIS A 364 -3.95 -11.10 25.50
C HIS A 364 -4.96 -11.07 24.35
N ALA A 365 -6.15 -10.49 24.55
CA ALA A 365 -7.10 -10.27 23.47
C ALA A 365 -6.56 -9.27 22.44
N ALA A 366 -5.95 -8.18 22.88
CA ALA A 366 -5.33 -7.19 22.00
C ALA A 366 -4.22 -7.81 21.15
N VAL A 367 -3.31 -8.58 21.76
CA VAL A 367 -2.23 -9.30 21.07
C VAL A 367 -2.78 -10.32 20.09
N ARG A 368 -3.76 -11.15 20.48
CA ARG A 368 -4.39 -12.12 19.55
C ARG A 368 -4.98 -11.43 18.32
N ARG A 369 -5.68 -10.30 18.51
CA ARG A 369 -6.23 -9.50 17.43
C ARG A 369 -5.12 -8.98 16.52
N TYR A 370 -4.05 -8.41 17.08
CA TYR A 370 -2.91 -7.92 16.31
C TYR A 370 -2.23 -9.05 15.51
N THR A 371 -1.98 -10.21 16.12
CA THR A 371 -1.41 -11.37 15.43
C THR A 371 -2.28 -11.84 14.25
N ALA A 372 -3.61 -11.85 14.41
CA ALA A 372 -4.53 -12.17 13.33
C ALA A 372 -4.43 -11.14 12.18
N GLN A 373 -4.40 -9.84 12.50
CA GLN A 373 -4.22 -8.77 11.52
C GLN A 373 -2.88 -8.90 10.78
N VAL A 374 -1.78 -9.21 11.48
CA VAL A 374 -0.46 -9.42 10.89
C VAL A 374 -0.46 -10.62 9.94
N SER A 375 -1.11 -11.70 10.32
CA SER A 375 -1.21 -12.91 9.49
C SER A 375 -1.97 -12.64 8.19
N GLU A 376 -3.08 -11.91 8.28
CA GLU A 376 -3.86 -11.50 7.12
C GLU A 376 -3.07 -10.52 6.24
N ALA A 377 -2.38 -9.54 6.85
CA ALA A 377 -1.56 -8.59 6.11
C ALA A 377 -0.44 -9.29 5.34
N ARG A 378 0.26 -10.25 5.96
CA ARG A 378 1.29 -11.05 5.29
C ARG A 378 0.73 -11.81 4.09
N ARG A 379 -0.44 -12.46 4.23
CA ARG A 379 -1.11 -13.15 3.13
C ARG A 379 -1.39 -12.20 1.95
N LEU A 380 -2.00 -11.04 2.24
CA LEU A 380 -2.33 -10.04 1.23
C LEU A 380 -1.09 -9.45 0.55
N LEU A 381 0.01 -9.25 1.30
CA LEU A 381 1.28 -8.78 0.76
C LEU A 381 1.96 -9.83 -0.12
N GLN A 382 1.95 -11.11 0.27
CA GLN A 382 2.45 -12.22 -0.55
C GLN A 382 1.67 -12.35 -1.86
N GLU A 383 0.35 -12.28 -1.81
CA GLU A 383 -0.52 -12.26 -3.01
C GLU A 383 -0.31 -11.02 -3.90
N ALA A 384 0.27 -9.95 -3.33
CA ALA A 384 0.66 -8.76 -4.06
C ALA A 384 2.09 -8.84 -4.60
N GLY A 385 2.88 -9.86 -4.22
CA GLY A 385 4.30 -9.99 -4.56
C GLY A 385 5.20 -9.02 -3.79
N LEU A 386 4.79 -8.59 -2.60
CA LEU A 386 5.49 -7.63 -1.74
C LEU A 386 6.24 -8.27 -0.56
N LEU A 387 6.11 -9.59 -0.39
CA LEU A 387 6.79 -10.41 0.62
C LEU A 387 7.30 -11.71 0.01
#